data_AF-A0A7Y3Q206-F1
#
_entry.id   AF-A0A7Y3Q206-F1
#
_cell.length_a   1.000
_cell.length_b   1.000
_cell.length_c   1.000
_cell.angle_alpha   90.00
_cell.angle_beta   90.00
_cell.angle_gamma   90.00
#
_symmetry.space_group_name_H-M   'P 1'
#
loop_
_entity.id
_entity.type
_entity.pdbx_description
1 polymer ?
#
loop_
_entity_poly.entity_id
_entity_poly.type
_entity_poly.pdbx_seq_one_letter_code
_entity_poly.pdbx_strand_id
1 'polypeptide(L)'
;MIKLLKTILKTGVVTEKYPFAPFEVAEDFRGKPELNASQCISCGACTRACPANALIMETDEQKGTRRWELSLARCIYCGRCEEVCPTHAIELSEAFELAVTKKEDLYESAEFELANCTCCNRPFVAKKLLNYVVDSLEQAGLRGEALATRRRQLETCPACRRADNMLDGTNLATHRYMTSPNDLILMSSEDM
;
A
#
# COMPACT_ATOMS: atom_id res chain seq x y z
N MET A 1 -18.73 -50.14 -32.17
CA MET A 1 -17.24 -50.01 -32.15
C MET A 1 -16.69 -49.04 -33.21
N ILE A 2 -17.13 -49.06 -34.48
CA ILE A 2 -16.58 -48.17 -35.55
C ILE A 2 -16.73 -46.65 -35.28
N LYS A 3 -17.84 -46.22 -34.64
CA LYS A 3 -18.05 -44.81 -34.27
C LYS A 3 -16.97 -44.27 -33.30
N LEU A 4 -16.48 -45.12 -32.40
CA LEU A 4 -15.43 -44.75 -31.45
C LEU A 4 -14.11 -44.49 -32.17
N LEU A 5 -13.71 -45.39 -33.08
CA LEU A 5 -12.52 -45.24 -33.91
C LEU A 5 -12.56 -43.97 -34.77
N LYS A 6 -13.71 -43.66 -35.40
CA LYS A 6 -13.89 -42.39 -36.13
C LYS A 6 -13.73 -41.16 -35.24
N THR A 7 -14.20 -41.23 -34.00
CA THR A 7 -14.11 -40.12 -33.05
C THR A 7 -12.66 -39.90 -32.63
N ILE A 8 -11.93 -40.96 -32.29
CA ILE A 8 -10.50 -40.90 -31.93
C ILE A 8 -9.67 -40.31 -33.08
N LEU A 9 -9.87 -40.80 -34.30
CA LEU A 9 -9.17 -40.27 -35.48
C LEU A 9 -9.49 -38.80 -35.77
N LYS A 10 -10.74 -38.37 -35.56
CA LYS A 10 -11.16 -36.98 -35.77
C LYS A 10 -10.59 -36.04 -34.70
N THR A 11 -10.53 -36.50 -33.45
CA THR A 11 -10.02 -35.72 -32.31
C THR A 11 -8.49 -35.58 -32.36
N GLY A 12 -7.78 -36.58 -32.88
CA GLY A 12 -6.32 -36.56 -32.96
C GLY A 12 -5.64 -36.55 -31.59
N VAL A 13 -4.42 -36.03 -31.54
CA VAL A 13 -3.65 -35.88 -30.29
C VAL A 13 -4.00 -34.54 -29.65
N VAL A 14 -4.53 -34.59 -28.43
CA VAL A 14 -4.93 -33.40 -27.64
C VAL A 14 -3.99 -33.14 -26.46
N THR A 15 -2.95 -33.96 -26.30
CA THR A 15 -1.97 -33.80 -25.22
C THR A 15 -0.94 -32.74 -25.58
N GLU A 16 -0.67 -31.85 -24.64
CA GLU A 16 0.45 -30.91 -24.74
C GLU A 16 1.80 -31.61 -24.52
N LYS A 17 2.87 -31.02 -25.04
CA LYS A 17 4.25 -31.56 -24.91
C LYS A 17 4.93 -31.21 -23.59
N TYR A 18 4.17 -30.89 -22.55
CA TYR A 18 4.72 -30.60 -21.23
C TYR A 18 5.50 -31.80 -20.67
N PRO A 19 6.70 -31.64 -20.08
CA PRO A 19 7.42 -30.39 -19.79
C PRO A 19 8.43 -29.96 -20.89
N PHE A 20 8.45 -30.60 -22.06
CA PHE A 20 9.41 -30.32 -23.14
C PHE A 20 9.05 -29.10 -24.00
N ALA A 21 7.82 -28.58 -23.85
CA ALA A 21 7.39 -27.28 -24.34
C ALA A 21 6.66 -26.54 -23.21
N PRO A 22 6.80 -25.20 -23.10
CA PRO A 22 6.12 -24.43 -22.07
C PRO A 22 4.60 -24.50 -22.25
N PHE A 23 3.87 -24.44 -21.14
CA PHE A 23 2.42 -24.31 -21.16
C PHE A 23 2.06 -22.83 -21.32
N GLU A 24 1.35 -22.49 -22.39
CA GLU A 24 0.88 -21.12 -22.63
C GLU A 24 -0.31 -20.82 -21.69
N VAL A 25 -0.16 -19.79 -20.87
CA VAL A 25 -1.23 -19.30 -19.99
C VAL A 25 -2.01 -18.16 -20.66
N ALA A 26 -3.17 -17.81 -20.09
CA ALA A 26 -3.91 -16.64 -20.52
C ALA A 26 -3.14 -15.34 -20.16
N GLU A 27 -3.38 -14.26 -20.90
CA GLU A 27 -2.73 -12.95 -20.69
C GLU A 27 -2.96 -12.38 -19.28
N ASP A 28 -4.12 -12.65 -18.69
CA ASP A 28 -4.56 -12.21 -17.37
C ASP A 28 -4.42 -13.30 -16.29
N PHE A 29 -3.52 -14.26 -16.53
CA PHE A 29 -3.21 -15.32 -15.57
C PHE A 29 -2.63 -14.77 -14.27
N ARG A 30 -3.07 -15.34 -13.14
CA ARG A 30 -2.64 -14.93 -11.79
C ARG A 30 -1.68 -15.96 -11.21
N GLY A 31 -0.39 -15.81 -11.52
CA GLY A 31 0.69 -16.62 -10.97
C GLY A 31 1.35 -15.97 -9.76
N LYS A 32 2.67 -16.13 -9.63
CA LYS A 32 3.43 -15.67 -8.46
C LYS A 32 3.34 -14.14 -8.29
N PRO A 33 2.98 -13.62 -7.11
CA PRO A 33 3.14 -12.19 -6.84
C PRO A 33 4.63 -11.82 -6.84
N GLU A 34 5.01 -10.81 -7.59
CA GLU A 34 6.39 -10.31 -7.70
C GLU A 34 6.47 -8.86 -7.26
N LEU A 35 7.42 -8.55 -6.38
CA LEU A 35 7.62 -7.19 -5.85
C LEU A 35 8.78 -6.50 -6.56
N ASN A 36 8.50 -5.36 -7.19
CA ASN A 36 9.52 -4.39 -7.56
C ASN A 36 9.86 -3.47 -6.37
N ALA A 37 10.89 -3.84 -5.60
CA ALA A 37 11.32 -3.07 -4.43
C ALA A 37 11.77 -1.64 -4.75
N SER A 38 12.16 -1.34 -6.00
CA SER A 38 12.54 0.02 -6.40
C SER A 38 11.34 0.97 -6.44
N GLN A 39 10.19 0.49 -6.94
CA GLN A 39 8.92 1.22 -7.03
C GLN A 39 8.07 1.15 -5.75
N CYS A 40 8.32 0.16 -4.89
CA CYS A 40 7.56 0.01 -3.66
C CYS A 40 7.86 1.14 -2.67
N ILE A 41 6.79 1.80 -2.19
CA ILE A 41 6.86 2.87 -1.19
C ILE A 41 6.62 2.39 0.25
N SER A 42 6.42 1.08 0.47
CA SER A 42 6.18 0.48 1.79
C SER A 42 4.99 1.10 2.56
N CYS A 43 3.86 1.30 1.86
CA CYS A 43 2.65 1.91 2.42
C CYS A 43 1.72 0.93 3.17
N GLY A 44 1.91 -0.38 2.97
CA GLY A 44 1.10 -1.43 3.58
C GLY A 44 -0.34 -1.54 3.05
N ALA A 45 -0.62 -1.03 1.85
CA ALA A 45 -1.93 -1.24 1.22
C ALA A 45 -2.15 -2.74 0.91
N CYS A 46 -1.16 -3.38 0.30
CA CYS A 46 -1.21 -4.80 -0.07
C CYS A 46 -1.37 -5.73 1.14
N THR A 47 -0.73 -5.44 2.27
CA THR A 47 -0.87 -6.22 3.50
C THR A 47 -2.29 -6.15 4.05
N ARG A 48 -2.88 -4.94 4.10
CA ARG A 48 -4.28 -4.75 4.54
C ARG A 48 -5.30 -5.38 3.60
N ALA A 49 -5.01 -5.42 2.30
CA ALA A 49 -5.91 -5.99 1.30
C ALA A 49 -5.83 -7.53 1.21
N CYS A 50 -4.80 -8.15 1.80
CA CYS A 50 -4.55 -9.59 1.66
C CYS A 50 -5.53 -10.43 2.52
N PRO A 51 -6.47 -11.18 1.93
CA PRO A 51 -7.47 -11.93 2.72
C PRO A 51 -6.87 -13.10 3.49
N ALA A 52 -5.78 -13.69 2.99
CA ALA A 52 -5.09 -14.81 3.64
C ALA A 52 -4.00 -14.37 4.65
N ASN A 53 -3.77 -13.06 4.77
CA ASN A 53 -2.65 -12.49 5.53
C ASN A 53 -1.29 -13.11 5.11
N ALA A 54 -1.12 -13.40 3.82
CA ALA A 54 0.12 -13.93 3.25
C ALA A 54 1.23 -12.87 3.16
N LEU A 55 0.85 -11.60 3.22
CA LEU A 55 1.74 -10.44 3.21
C LEU A 55 1.78 -9.80 4.58
N ILE A 56 2.97 -9.57 5.11
CA ILE A 56 3.18 -8.87 6.39
C ILE A 56 4.19 -7.73 6.22
N MET A 57 4.12 -6.77 7.14
CA MET A 57 5.13 -5.72 7.28
C MET A 57 5.48 -5.54 8.76
N GLU A 58 6.78 -5.63 9.07
CA GLU A 58 7.30 -5.48 10.43
C GLU A 58 8.29 -4.32 10.49
N THR A 59 8.20 -3.52 11.55
CA THR A 59 9.07 -2.35 11.73
C THR A 59 10.15 -2.69 12.75
N ASP A 60 11.42 -2.52 12.37
CA ASP A 60 12.56 -2.58 13.27
C ASP A 60 12.99 -1.14 13.59
N GLU A 61 12.63 -0.68 14.79
CA GLU A 61 12.96 0.69 15.23
C GLU A 61 14.45 0.87 15.53
N GLN A 62 15.19 -0.19 15.83
CA GLN A 62 16.62 -0.11 16.11
C GLN A 62 17.41 0.04 14.81
N LYS A 63 17.05 -0.71 13.78
CA LYS A 63 17.63 -0.58 12.44
C LYS A 63 17.06 0.60 11.65
N GLY A 64 15.90 1.11 12.04
CA GLY A 64 15.20 2.13 11.27
C GLY A 64 14.71 1.60 9.92
N THR A 65 14.33 0.32 9.86
CA THR A 65 13.86 -0.33 8.63
C THR A 65 12.48 -0.96 8.81
N ARG A 66 11.80 -1.21 7.70
CA ARG A 66 10.57 -1.98 7.64
C ARG A 66 10.74 -3.15 6.68
N ARG A 67 10.59 -4.38 7.19
CA ARG A 67 10.62 -5.60 6.39
C ARG A 67 9.23 -5.86 5.84
N TRP A 68 9.12 -6.00 4.53
CA TRP A 68 7.99 -6.59 3.84
C TRP A 68 8.29 -8.06 3.59
N GLU A 69 7.30 -8.93 3.75
CA GLU A 69 7.46 -10.36 3.54
C GLU A 69 6.19 -10.97 2.92
N LEU A 70 6.39 -11.87 1.95
CA LEU A 70 5.37 -12.67 1.29
C LEU A 70 5.60 -14.16 1.60
N SER A 71 4.53 -14.83 2.01
CA SER A 71 4.50 -16.29 2.13
C SER A 71 3.69 -16.91 0.99
N LEU A 72 4.37 -17.54 0.03
CA LEU A 72 3.74 -18.28 -1.07
C LEU A 72 2.95 -19.50 -0.57
N ALA A 73 3.30 -20.04 0.59
CA ALA A 73 2.56 -21.11 1.27
C ALA A 73 1.14 -20.69 1.71
N ARG A 74 0.92 -19.38 1.93
CA ARG A 74 -0.35 -18.83 2.40
C ARG A 74 -1.09 -18.04 1.31
N CYS A 75 -0.36 -17.61 0.28
CA CYS A 75 -0.93 -16.86 -0.83
C CYS A 75 -2.02 -17.70 -1.52
N ILE A 76 -3.16 -17.08 -1.79
CA ILE A 76 -4.27 -17.69 -2.55
C ILE A 76 -4.38 -17.10 -3.97
N TYR A 77 -3.35 -16.37 -4.42
CA TYR A 77 -3.21 -15.84 -5.79
C TYR A 77 -4.42 -15.00 -6.27
N CYS A 78 -5.08 -14.30 -5.34
CA CYS A 78 -6.33 -13.60 -5.63
C CYS A 78 -6.19 -12.26 -6.37
N GLY A 79 -4.98 -11.73 -6.58
CA GLY A 79 -4.74 -10.46 -7.28
C GLY A 79 -4.98 -9.17 -6.47
N ARG A 80 -5.63 -9.22 -5.30
CA ARG A 80 -5.97 -8.00 -4.53
C ARG A 80 -4.78 -7.10 -4.19
N CYS A 81 -3.60 -7.67 -3.97
CA CYS A 81 -2.40 -6.90 -3.64
C CYS A 81 -1.92 -6.02 -4.80
N GLU A 82 -2.07 -6.49 -6.03
CA GLU A 82 -1.76 -5.76 -7.26
C GLU A 82 -2.79 -4.64 -7.46
N GLU A 83 -4.08 -4.95 -7.37
CA GLU A 83 -5.17 -3.98 -7.54
C GLU A 83 -5.06 -2.77 -6.60
N VAL A 84 -4.60 -2.96 -5.36
CA VAL A 84 -4.52 -1.87 -4.37
C VAL A 84 -3.17 -1.14 -4.34
N CYS A 85 -2.19 -1.57 -5.13
CA CYS A 85 -0.85 -0.99 -5.08
C CYS A 85 -0.82 0.37 -5.80
N PRO A 86 -0.62 1.50 -5.10
CA PRO A 86 -0.71 2.82 -5.71
C PRO A 86 0.42 3.13 -6.70
N THR A 87 1.49 2.34 -6.68
CA THR A 87 2.67 2.52 -7.54
C THR A 87 2.92 1.34 -8.46
N HIS A 88 1.98 0.39 -8.56
CA HIS A 88 2.13 -0.85 -9.33
C HIS A 88 3.43 -1.63 -9.00
N ALA A 89 3.88 -1.52 -7.75
CA ALA A 89 5.13 -2.15 -7.32
C ALA A 89 5.01 -3.65 -7.01
N ILE A 90 3.80 -4.21 -7.01
CA ILE A 90 3.55 -5.64 -6.86
C ILE A 90 2.54 -6.06 -7.91
N GLU A 91 2.88 -7.10 -8.66
CA GLU A 91 2.08 -7.60 -9.79
C GLU A 91 2.03 -9.12 -9.75
N LEU A 92 1.00 -9.72 -10.34
CA LEU A 92 0.88 -11.18 -10.45
C LEU A 92 1.55 -11.59 -11.76
N SER A 93 2.64 -12.34 -11.67
CA SER A 93 3.35 -12.83 -12.86
C SER A 93 2.68 -14.07 -13.46
N GLU A 94 3.17 -14.53 -14.61
CA GLU A 94 2.73 -15.77 -15.22
C GLU A 94 3.34 -17.03 -14.57
N ALA A 95 4.22 -16.88 -13.58
CA ALA A 95 4.93 -17.99 -12.98
C ALA A 95 4.01 -18.87 -12.11
N PHE A 96 3.86 -20.14 -12.45
CA PHE A 96 3.06 -21.12 -11.68
C PHE A 96 3.85 -22.36 -11.21
N GLU A 97 5.05 -22.59 -11.75
CA GLU A 97 5.90 -23.74 -11.42
C GLU A 97 6.72 -23.49 -10.14
N LEU A 98 6.02 -23.30 -9.02
CA LEU A 98 6.60 -22.81 -7.75
C LEU A 98 6.95 -23.93 -6.75
N ALA A 99 7.10 -25.16 -7.23
CA ALA A 99 7.43 -26.30 -6.37
C ALA A 99 8.85 -26.14 -5.79
N VAL A 100 8.96 -26.25 -4.46
CA VAL A 100 10.24 -26.17 -3.73
C VAL A 100 10.43 -27.38 -2.83
N THR A 101 11.68 -27.64 -2.43
CA THR A 101 12.03 -28.77 -1.55
C THR A 101 12.10 -28.38 -0.08
N LYS A 102 12.25 -27.08 0.21
CA LYS A 102 12.36 -26.52 1.56
C LYS A 102 11.30 -25.46 1.76
N LYS A 103 10.76 -25.36 2.98
CA LYS A 103 9.68 -24.42 3.29
C LYS A 103 10.16 -22.97 3.24
N GLU A 104 11.42 -22.74 3.56
CA GLU A 104 12.05 -21.42 3.61
C GLU A 104 12.06 -20.75 2.23
N ASP A 105 12.12 -21.55 1.16
CA ASP A 105 12.11 -21.06 -0.22
C ASP A 105 10.72 -20.52 -0.66
N LEU A 106 9.67 -20.68 0.17
CA LEU A 106 8.34 -20.10 -0.06
C LEU A 106 8.19 -18.68 0.50
N TYR A 107 9.25 -18.12 1.07
CA TYR A 107 9.24 -16.78 1.65
C TYR A 107 10.08 -15.82 0.83
N GLU A 108 9.49 -14.70 0.44
CA GLU A 108 10.18 -13.58 -0.20
C GLU A 108 10.15 -12.37 0.72
N SER A 109 11.22 -11.56 0.75
CA SER A 109 11.28 -10.38 1.62
C SER A 109 12.02 -9.21 0.97
N ALA A 110 11.69 -8.00 1.43
CA ALA A 110 12.36 -6.77 1.05
C ALA A 110 12.42 -5.82 2.25
N GLU A 111 13.50 -5.06 2.38
CA GLU A 111 13.69 -4.07 3.45
C GLU A 111 13.61 -2.65 2.91
N PHE A 112 12.98 -1.76 3.68
CA PHE A 112 12.78 -0.35 3.33
C PHE A 112 13.25 0.55 4.46
N GLU A 113 13.98 1.60 4.13
CA GLU A 113 14.44 2.59 5.10
C GLU A 113 13.32 3.50 5.60
N LEU A 114 13.38 3.84 6.87
CA LEU A 114 12.45 4.76 7.53
C LEU A 114 13.06 6.17 7.68
N ALA A 115 12.21 7.17 7.57
CA ALA A 115 12.49 8.53 7.98
C ALA A 115 12.23 8.68 9.48
N ASN A 116 13.08 9.47 10.12
CA ASN A 116 12.99 9.80 11.54
C ASN A 116 12.13 11.05 11.74
N CYS A 117 11.44 11.09 12.87
CA CYS A 117 10.70 12.26 13.30
C CYS A 117 11.66 13.44 13.56
N THR A 118 11.37 14.61 13.00
CA THR A 118 12.17 15.83 13.26
C THR A 118 12.10 16.32 14.71
N CYS A 119 11.07 15.91 15.47
CA CYS A 119 10.88 16.28 16.87
C CYS A 119 11.54 15.31 17.86
N CYS A 120 11.31 13.99 17.72
CA CYS A 120 11.77 12.98 18.69
C CYS A 120 12.82 11.99 18.13
N ASN A 121 13.22 12.15 16.87
CA ASN A 121 14.17 11.30 16.15
C ASN A 121 13.80 9.81 16.01
N ARG A 122 12.59 9.40 16.43
CA ARG A 122 12.12 8.02 16.26
C ARG A 122 11.78 7.72 14.78
N PRO A 123 12.21 6.57 14.21
CA PRO A 123 11.78 6.13 12.88
C PRO A 123 10.28 5.80 12.88
N PHE A 124 9.53 6.28 11.89
CA PHE A 124 8.06 6.12 11.91
C PHE A 124 7.40 5.91 10.54
N VAL A 125 8.00 6.35 9.45
CA VAL A 125 7.42 6.28 8.09
C VAL A 125 8.48 5.88 7.09
N ALA A 126 8.13 5.12 6.05
CA ALA A 126 9.07 4.82 4.97
C ALA A 126 9.50 6.10 4.24
N LYS A 127 10.80 6.25 3.98
CA LYS A 127 11.34 7.43 3.27
C LYS A 127 10.67 7.64 1.92
N LYS A 128 10.50 6.54 1.17
CA LYS A 128 9.83 6.55 -0.14
C LYS A 128 8.37 7.00 -0.06
N LEU A 129 7.62 6.57 0.95
CA LEU A 129 6.24 7.03 1.17
C LEU A 129 6.19 8.52 1.50
N LEU A 130 7.07 9.00 2.37
CA LEU A 130 7.15 10.42 2.72
C LEU A 130 7.40 11.27 1.47
N ASN A 131 8.40 10.91 0.66
CA ASN A 131 8.72 11.60 -0.58
C ASN A 131 7.55 11.57 -1.56
N TYR A 132 6.98 10.39 -1.80
CA TYR A 132 5.81 10.23 -2.68
C TYR A 132 4.66 11.17 -2.30
N VAL A 133 4.33 11.28 -1.00
CA VAL A 133 3.26 12.17 -0.54
C VAL A 133 3.63 13.64 -0.75
N VAL A 134 4.86 14.04 -0.48
CA VAL A 134 5.27 15.44 -0.70
C VAL A 134 5.26 15.80 -2.18
N ASP A 135 5.79 14.94 -3.04
CA ASP A 135 5.80 15.12 -4.50
C ASP A 135 4.36 15.19 -5.03
N SER A 136 3.46 14.36 -4.52
CA SER A 136 2.03 14.39 -4.87
C SER A 136 1.36 15.72 -4.48
N LEU A 137 1.70 16.28 -3.31
CA LEU A 137 1.17 17.58 -2.87
C LEU A 137 1.68 18.72 -3.75
N GLU A 138 2.96 18.68 -4.14
CA GLU A 138 3.54 19.67 -5.05
C GLU A 138 2.88 19.60 -6.44
N GLN A 139 2.69 18.39 -6.98
CA GLN A 139 1.98 18.17 -8.25
C GLN A 139 0.52 18.62 -8.19
N ALA A 140 -0.13 18.53 -7.03
CA ALA A 140 -1.46 19.07 -6.79
C ALA A 140 -1.50 20.61 -6.68
N GLY A 141 -0.35 21.29 -6.74
CA GLY A 141 -0.24 22.74 -6.80
C GLY A 141 0.17 23.44 -5.50
N LEU A 142 0.50 22.70 -4.43
CA LEU A 142 1.06 23.32 -3.23
C LEU A 142 2.50 23.78 -3.50
N ARG A 143 2.79 25.05 -3.20
CA ARG A 143 4.12 25.65 -3.45
C ARG A 143 4.58 26.54 -2.31
N GLY A 144 5.87 26.86 -2.32
CA GLY A 144 6.48 27.82 -1.38
C GLY A 144 6.26 27.45 0.08
N GLU A 145 5.88 28.43 0.88
CA GLU A 145 5.68 28.29 2.33
C GLU A 145 4.61 27.25 2.71
N ALA A 146 3.53 27.15 1.90
CA ALA A 146 2.47 26.18 2.13
C ALA A 146 3.00 24.73 2.02
N LEU A 147 3.83 24.45 1.01
CA LEU A 147 4.46 23.13 0.84
C LEU A 147 5.48 22.86 1.96
N ALA A 148 6.28 23.84 2.34
CA ALA A 148 7.26 23.72 3.43
C ALA A 148 6.58 23.41 4.77
N THR A 149 5.45 24.08 5.05
CA THR A 149 4.64 23.82 6.24
C THR A 149 4.09 22.39 6.24
N ARG A 150 3.53 21.92 5.10
CA ARG A 150 3.05 20.54 4.97
C ARG A 150 4.16 19.52 5.12
N ARG A 151 5.33 19.76 4.53
CA ARG A 151 6.50 18.89 4.65
C ARG A 151 6.91 18.71 6.12
N ARG A 152 6.99 19.80 6.90
CA ARG A 152 7.33 19.73 8.34
C ARG A 152 6.33 18.87 9.13
N GLN A 153 5.05 18.99 8.82
CA GLN A 153 4.01 18.15 9.43
C GLN A 153 4.20 16.68 9.05
N LEU A 154 4.46 16.38 7.78
CA LEU A 154 4.64 15.00 7.29
C LEU A 154 5.92 14.34 7.85
N GLU A 155 6.97 15.13 8.10
CA GLU A 155 8.24 14.72 8.72
C GLU A 155 8.15 14.54 10.26
N THR A 156 7.00 14.85 10.86
CA THR A 156 6.74 14.68 12.29
C THR A 156 5.88 13.45 12.54
N CYS A 157 6.27 12.59 13.49
CA CYS A 157 5.52 11.36 13.77
C CYS A 157 4.11 11.64 14.34
N PRO A 158 3.16 10.69 14.23
CA PRO A 158 1.80 10.87 14.73
C PRO A 158 1.71 11.22 16.22
N ALA A 159 2.64 10.73 17.05
CA ALA A 159 2.66 11.05 18.48
C ALA A 159 3.04 12.52 18.72
N CYS A 160 4.16 12.97 18.13
CA CYS A 160 4.61 14.36 18.25
C CYS A 160 3.62 15.35 17.64
N ARG A 161 3.04 15.05 16.47
CA ARG A 161 1.99 15.88 15.87
C ARG A 161 0.76 16.04 16.77
N ARG A 162 0.33 14.95 17.41
CA ARG A 162 -0.81 15.01 18.35
C ARG A 162 -0.46 15.83 19.58
N ALA A 163 0.76 15.70 20.11
CA ALA A 163 1.20 16.51 21.24
C ALA A 163 1.22 18.01 20.88
N ASP A 164 1.74 18.36 19.71
CA ASP A 164 1.80 19.74 19.21
C ASP A 164 0.40 20.34 19.02
N ASN A 165 -0.51 19.62 18.34
CA ASN A 165 -1.89 20.06 18.12
C ASN A 165 -2.70 20.23 19.42
N MET A 166 -2.34 19.56 20.51
CA MET A 166 -2.99 19.72 21.81
C MET A 166 -2.52 20.98 22.54
N LEU A 167 -1.35 21.52 22.19
CA LEU A 167 -0.75 22.70 22.82
C LEU A 167 -1.13 24.01 22.10
N ASP A 168 -1.51 23.94 20.82
CA ASP A 168 -1.97 25.08 20.04
C ASP A 168 -3.50 25.24 20.09
N GLY A 169 -3.98 26.05 21.06
CA GLY A 169 -5.39 26.36 21.24
C GLY A 169 -6.03 27.18 20.12
N THR A 170 -5.26 27.71 19.15
CA THR A 170 -5.82 28.48 18.02
C THR A 170 -6.61 27.61 17.04
N ASN A 171 -6.38 26.29 17.04
CA ASN A 171 -7.10 25.32 16.21
C ASN A 171 -8.33 24.70 16.93
N LEU A 172 -8.56 25.04 18.20
CA LEU A 172 -9.80 24.70 18.88
C LEU A 172 -10.88 25.68 18.39
N ALA A 173 -11.92 25.16 17.74
CA ALA A 173 -13.09 25.94 17.35
C ALA A 173 -13.94 26.32 18.59
N THR A 174 -13.35 27.00 19.57
CA THR A 174 -14.01 27.49 20.79
C THR A 174 -15.11 28.50 20.45
N HIS A 175 -14.97 29.22 19.34
CA HIS A 175 -15.91 30.25 18.90
C HIS A 175 -17.10 29.72 18.08
N ARG A 176 -17.18 28.42 17.77
CA ARG A 176 -18.28 27.90 16.92
C ARG A 176 -19.63 27.81 17.65
N TYR A 177 -19.61 27.83 18.99
CA TYR A 177 -20.80 27.66 19.82
C TYR A 177 -20.92 28.67 20.98
N MET A 178 -19.96 29.60 21.13
CA MET A 178 -20.08 30.71 22.07
C MET A 178 -20.40 31.98 21.30
N THR A 179 -21.69 32.32 21.21
CA THR A 179 -22.10 33.68 20.87
C THR A 179 -21.50 34.63 21.89
N SER A 180 -20.80 35.65 21.42
CA SER A 180 -20.36 36.75 22.28
C SER A 180 -21.59 37.38 22.95
N PRO A 181 -21.54 37.78 24.23
CA PRO A 181 -22.63 38.52 24.88
C PRO A 181 -23.01 39.82 24.14
N ASN A 182 -22.16 40.29 23.23
CA ASN A 182 -22.36 41.52 22.48
C ASN A 182 -23.24 41.38 21.22
N ASP A 183 -23.57 40.16 20.79
CA ASP A 183 -24.38 39.91 19.58
C ASP A 183 -25.90 39.91 19.85
N LEU A 184 -26.32 40.13 21.10
CA LEU A 184 -27.73 40.11 21.54
C LEU A 184 -28.39 41.51 21.64
N ILE A 185 -27.71 42.60 21.25
CA ILE A 185 -28.20 43.98 21.51
C ILE A 185 -28.75 44.70 20.25
N LEU A 186 -28.64 44.19 19.02
CA LEU A 186 -29.11 44.90 17.83
C LEU A 186 -30.18 44.16 17.00
N MET A 187 -31.09 43.45 17.66
CA MET A 187 -32.33 42.96 17.04
C MET A 187 -33.55 43.35 17.87
N SER A 188 -34.00 44.61 17.78
CA SER A 188 -35.42 45.01 17.88
C SER A 188 -35.59 46.53 17.84
N SER A 189 -36.30 47.04 16.82
CA SER A 189 -37.35 48.10 16.93
C SER A 189 -37.76 48.77 15.61
N GLU A 190 -37.72 48.09 14.44
CA GLU A 190 -38.26 48.69 13.19
C GLU A 190 -39.20 47.78 12.38
N ASP A 191 -39.81 46.77 13.00
CA ASP A 191 -40.97 46.07 12.41
C ASP A 191 -42.15 46.10 13.39
N MET A 192 -42.82 47.26 13.45
CA MET A 192 -44.24 47.39 13.79
C MET A 192 -44.87 48.49 12.94
#